data_AF-A0AAJ1KHD2-F1
#
_entry.id   AF-A0AAJ1KHD2-F1
#
_cell.length_a   1.000
_cell.length_b   1.000
_cell.length_c   1.000
_cell.angle_alpha   90.00
_cell.angle_beta   90.00
_cell.angle_gamma   90.00
#
_symmetry.space_group_name_H-M   'P 1'
#
loop_
_entity.id
_entity.type
_entity.pdbx_description
1 polymer ?
#
loop_
_entity_poly.entity_id
_entity_poly.type
_entity_poly.pdbx_seq_one_letter_code
_entity_poly.pdbx_strand_id
1 'polypeptide(L)'
;MIPLHSTAIGKCLLSSLPESEALEILGTGPLPAITKKTITDPSVLLRDLQLTRERGYAIVQDENIEGMTSVGALIKQSEHAPLTAISLSFSPYFSKDIDVEEAAAIITAAAPRPPPPCPPPPPTPKPPPPHPPPPGGEKEGQPRRKNIRPPPHE
;
A
#
# COMPACT_ATOMS: atom_id res chain seq x y z
N MET A 1 -0.39 -4.46 -18.56
CA MET A 1 -0.54 -3.65 -17.33
C MET A 1 0.62 -2.67 -17.29
N ILE A 2 0.40 -1.41 -16.90
CA ILE A 2 1.46 -0.38 -16.87
C ILE A 2 2.23 -0.48 -15.53
N PRO A 3 3.57 -0.51 -15.52
CA PRO A 3 4.33 -0.61 -14.27
C PRO A 3 4.15 0.61 -13.37
N LEU A 4 4.12 0.41 -12.05
CA LEU A 4 3.96 1.51 -11.09
C LEU A 4 5.12 2.50 -11.17
N HIS A 5 6.35 2.01 -11.32
CA HIS A 5 7.56 2.84 -11.31
C HIS A 5 7.66 3.79 -12.49
N SER A 6 6.94 3.56 -13.58
CA SER A 6 6.94 4.47 -14.74
C SER A 6 5.79 5.48 -14.70
N THR A 7 4.90 5.45 -13.70
CA THR A 7 3.73 6.33 -13.65
C THR A 7 3.78 7.31 -12.48
N ALA A 8 3.27 8.53 -12.68
CA ALA A 8 3.26 9.54 -11.62
C ALA A 8 2.42 9.10 -10.41
N ILE A 9 1.25 8.48 -10.64
CA ILE A 9 0.43 7.88 -9.58
C ILE A 9 1.18 6.77 -8.87
N GLY A 10 1.79 5.83 -9.61
CA GLY A 10 2.52 4.72 -9.03
C GLY A 10 3.69 5.18 -8.18
N LYS A 11 4.50 6.13 -8.67
CA LYS A 11 5.57 6.77 -7.88
C LYS A 11 5.03 7.49 -6.64
N CYS A 12 3.90 8.19 -6.72
CA CYS A 12 3.29 8.78 -5.52
C CYS A 12 2.95 7.71 -4.48
N LEU A 13 2.25 6.64 -4.89
CA LEU A 13 1.86 5.55 -3.99
C LEU A 13 3.09 4.87 -3.39
N LEU A 14 4.09 4.52 -4.20
CA LEU A 14 5.34 3.91 -3.74
C LEU A 14 6.11 4.84 -2.81
N SER A 15 6.15 6.14 -3.08
CA SER A 15 6.82 7.13 -2.23
C SER A 15 6.19 7.29 -0.84
N SER A 16 4.96 6.80 -0.64
CA SER A 16 4.30 6.81 0.67
C SER A 16 4.71 5.64 1.57
N LEU A 17 5.28 4.59 0.99
CA LEU A 17 5.62 3.35 1.68
C LEU A 17 7.06 3.37 2.22
N PRO A 18 7.40 2.57 3.23
CA PRO A 18 8.79 2.26 3.54
C PRO A 18 9.52 1.68 2.32
N GLU A 19 10.82 1.97 2.17
CA GLU A 19 11.60 1.52 1.01
C GLU A 19 11.57 -0.01 0.83
N SER A 20 11.59 -0.75 1.94
CA SER A 20 11.49 -2.21 1.93
C SER A 20 10.18 -2.70 1.33
N GLU A 21 9.05 -2.10 1.68
CA GLU A 21 7.73 -2.46 1.14
C GLU A 21 7.61 -2.07 -0.34
N ALA A 22 8.14 -0.91 -0.73
CA ALA A 22 8.18 -0.51 -2.14
C ALA A 22 9.00 -1.51 -2.98
N LEU A 23 10.14 -2.00 -2.47
CA LEU A 23 10.94 -3.03 -3.12
C LEU A 23 10.25 -4.40 -3.13
N GLU A 24 9.49 -4.76 -2.10
CA GLU A 24 8.71 -6.00 -2.10
C GLU A 24 7.64 -5.99 -3.21
N ILE A 25 7.00 -4.85 -3.44
CA ILE A 25 6.00 -4.66 -4.50
C ILE A 25 6.65 -4.72 -5.90
N LEU A 26 7.82 -4.09 -6.05
CA LEU A 26 8.48 -3.95 -7.35
C LEU A 26 9.40 -5.13 -7.72
N GLY A 27 9.84 -5.88 -6.71
CA GLY A 27 10.94 -6.83 -6.81
C GLY A 27 12.31 -6.16 -6.63
N THR A 28 13.33 -6.99 -6.41
CA THR A 28 14.72 -6.55 -6.17
C THR A 28 15.59 -6.53 -7.43
N GLY A 29 15.07 -7.02 -8.57
CA GLY A 29 15.76 -7.05 -9.86
C GLY A 29 15.55 -5.78 -10.68
N PRO A 30 16.17 -5.69 -11.88
CA PRO A 30 15.92 -4.60 -12.81
C PRO A 30 14.44 -4.51 -13.20
N LEU A 31 13.91 -3.30 -13.20
CA LEU A 31 12.52 -3.02 -13.54
C LEU A 31 12.33 -2.97 -15.07
N PRO A 32 11.11 -3.27 -15.57
CA PRO A 32 10.82 -3.20 -17.00
C PRO A 32 11.11 -1.82 -17.60
N ALA A 33 11.86 -1.80 -18.70
CA ALA A 33 12.08 -0.60 -19.51
C ALA A 33 10.90 -0.40 -20.46
N ILE A 34 10.21 0.73 -20.35
CA ILE A 34 9.09 1.10 -21.24
C ILE A 34 9.56 2.04 -22.34
N THR A 35 10.46 2.96 -22.00
CA THR A 35 11.13 3.92 -22.87
C THR A 35 12.62 3.98 -22.51
N LYS A 36 13.38 4.78 -23.24
CA LYS A 36 14.81 5.01 -22.95
C LYS A 36 15.06 5.75 -21.64
N LYS A 37 14.05 6.46 -21.11
CA LYS A 37 14.16 7.25 -19.88
C LYS A 37 13.52 6.57 -18.67
N THR A 38 12.87 5.41 -18.85
CA THR A 38 12.34 4.63 -17.73
C THR A 38 13.43 4.31 -16.73
N ILE A 39 13.19 4.62 -15.45
CA ILE A 39 14.08 4.20 -14.37
C ILE A 39 13.97 2.68 -14.21
N THR A 40 15.06 1.95 -14.48
CA THR A 40 15.09 0.48 -14.37
C THR A 40 15.87 -0.02 -13.16
N ASP A 41 16.73 0.81 -12.58
CA ASP A 41 17.50 0.47 -11.38
C ASP A 41 16.68 0.80 -10.12
N PRO A 42 16.36 -0.20 -9.27
CA PRO A 42 15.63 0.02 -8.02
C PRO A 42 16.30 1.05 -7.10
N SER A 43 17.64 1.11 -7.07
CA SER A 43 18.38 2.07 -6.23
C SER A 43 18.19 3.50 -6.71
N VAL A 44 18.09 3.70 -8.03
CA VAL A 44 17.80 5.00 -8.63
C VAL A 44 16.34 5.39 -8.39
N LEU A 45 15.42 4.42 -8.51
CA LEU A 45 14.01 4.65 -8.22
C LEU A 45 13.80 5.06 -6.76
N LEU A 46 14.41 4.38 -5.79
CA LEU A 46 14.27 4.73 -4.38
C LEU A 46 14.69 6.18 -4.08
N ARG A 47 15.77 6.66 -4.71
CA ARG A 47 16.18 8.07 -4.61
C ARG A 47 15.14 9.02 -5.20
N ASP A 48 14.56 8.67 -6.35
CA ASP A 48 13.48 9.46 -6.95
C ASP A 48 12.19 9.45 -6.10
N LEU A 49 11.87 8.33 -5.46
CA LEU A 49 10.76 8.22 -4.51
C LEU A 49 11.01 9.04 -3.24
N GLN A 50 12.25 9.09 -2.75
CA GLN A 50 12.63 9.96 -1.63
C GLN A 50 12.43 11.43 -2.00
N LEU A 51 12.93 11.86 -3.16
CA LEU A 51 12.72 13.23 -3.66
C LEU A 51 11.23 13.54 -3.84
N THR A 52 10.46 12.57 -4.32
CA THR A 52 9.00 12.67 -4.45
C THR A 52 8.33 12.90 -3.09
N ARG A 53 8.74 12.19 -2.05
CA ARG A 53 8.26 12.39 -0.68
C ARG A 53 8.63 13.77 -0.13
N GLU A 54 9.86 14.20 -0.36
CA GLU A 54 10.37 15.50 0.14
C GLU A 54 9.66 16.69 -0.53
N ARG A 55 9.42 16.63 -1.84
CA ARG A 55 8.74 17.71 -2.59
C ARG A 55 7.21 17.63 -2.54
N GLY A 56 6.65 16.47 -2.20
CA GLY A 56 5.20 16.24 -2.08
C GLY A 56 4.46 15.87 -3.37
N TYR A 57 5.18 15.71 -4.49
CA TYR A 57 4.62 15.32 -5.78
C TYR A 57 5.60 14.44 -6.58
N ALA A 58 5.12 13.56 -7.44
CA ALA A 58 5.94 12.77 -8.35
C ALA A 58 6.06 13.46 -9.71
N ILE A 59 7.20 13.29 -10.37
CA ILE A 59 7.43 13.72 -11.75
C ILE A 59 7.76 12.47 -12.57
N VAL A 60 7.11 12.34 -13.71
CA VAL A 60 7.42 11.34 -14.73
C VAL A 60 7.63 12.07 -16.04
N GLN A 61 8.84 11.97 -16.60
CA GLN A 61 9.19 12.63 -17.87
C GLN A 61 9.71 11.59 -18.84
N ASP A 62 8.93 11.36 -19.89
CA ASP A 62 9.23 10.39 -20.94
C ASP A 62 9.40 8.95 -20.44
N GLU A 63 9.08 8.60 -19.20
CA GLU A 63 9.38 7.26 -18.65
C GLU A 63 8.36 6.19 -19.06
N ASN A 64 7.11 6.60 -19.30
CA ASN A 64 6.04 5.69 -19.71
C ASN A 64 5.60 5.90 -21.16
N ILE A 65 5.61 7.15 -21.61
CA ILE A 65 5.26 7.56 -22.97
C ILE A 65 6.27 8.63 -23.36
N GLU A 66 7.00 8.42 -24.45
CA GLU A 66 7.94 9.40 -24.97
C GLU A 66 7.20 10.69 -25.38
N GLY A 67 7.75 11.84 -25.00
CA GLY A 67 7.17 13.15 -25.21
C GLY A 67 6.02 13.53 -24.27
N MET A 68 5.86 12.79 -23.16
CA MET A 68 4.85 13.07 -22.14
C MET A 68 5.50 13.40 -20.80
N THR A 69 4.96 14.40 -20.13
CA THR A 69 5.25 14.71 -18.74
C THR A 69 4.00 14.48 -17.91
N SER A 70 4.15 13.82 -16.77
CA SER A 70 3.08 13.62 -15.79
C SER A 70 3.56 14.07 -14.43
N VAL A 71 2.72 14.86 -13.75
CA VAL A 71 2.93 15.24 -12.34
C VAL A 71 1.83 14.62 -11.51
N GLY A 72 2.19 13.98 -10.41
CA GLY A 72 1.25 13.30 -9.51
C GLY A 72 1.37 13.81 -8.09
N ALA A 73 0.30 13.77 -7.31
CA ALA A 73 0.36 14.07 -5.88
C ALA A 73 -0.55 13.13 -5.08
N LEU A 74 -0.15 12.87 -3.85
CA LEU A 74 -0.98 12.13 -2.89
C LEU A 74 -2.10 13.04 -2.38
N ILE A 75 -3.30 12.46 -2.31
CA ILE A 75 -4.46 13.03 -1.66
C ILE A 75 -4.67 12.30 -0.34
N LYS A 76 -4.53 13.03 0.77
CA LYS A 76 -4.88 12.53 2.11
C LYS A 76 -6.12 13.25 2.62
N GLN A 77 -7.28 12.60 2.51
CA GLN A 77 -8.54 13.16 2.97
C GLN A 77 -8.69 13.06 4.50
N SER A 78 -8.22 12.00 5.15
CA SER A 78 -8.17 11.86 6.60
C SER A 78 -7.17 10.76 7.00
N GLU A 79 -6.89 10.62 8.29
CA GLU A 79 -6.05 9.54 8.84
C GLU A 79 -6.56 8.14 8.47
N HIS A 80 -7.87 7.97 8.28
CA HIS A 80 -8.50 6.68 8.00
C HIS A 80 -8.96 6.54 6.54
N ALA A 81 -8.75 7.56 5.71
CA ALA A 81 -9.09 7.49 4.30
C ALA A 81 -8.05 6.63 3.56
N PRO A 82 -8.48 5.88 2.52
CA PRO A 82 -7.54 5.16 1.67
C PRO A 82 -6.56 6.14 1.03
N LEU A 83 -5.29 5.75 0.98
CA LEU A 83 -4.27 6.53 0.29
C LEU A 83 -4.65 6.64 -1.20
N THR A 84 -4.80 7.88 -1.67
CA THR A 84 -5.21 8.17 -3.04
C THR A 84 -4.17 9.02 -3.70
N ALA A 85 -4.02 8.93 -5.02
CA ALA A 85 -3.18 9.82 -5.80
C ALA A 85 -3.92 10.27 -7.06
N ILE A 86 -3.64 11.48 -7.50
CA ILE A 86 -4.10 12.01 -8.79
C ILE A 86 -2.89 12.43 -9.62
N SER A 87 -3.04 12.47 -10.94
CA SER A 87 -1.99 12.98 -11.84
C SER A 87 -2.54 13.87 -12.95
N LEU A 88 -1.80 14.91 -13.30
CA LEU A 88 -1.96 15.72 -14.50
C LEU A 88 -0.91 15.28 -15.52
N SER A 89 -1.33 14.98 -16.74
CA SER A 89 -0.41 14.61 -17.83
C SER A 89 -0.55 15.58 -18.99
N PHE A 90 0.58 16.00 -19.56
CA PHE A 90 0.65 16.93 -20.67
C PHE A 90 1.86 16.62 -21.54
N SER A 91 1.78 16.99 -22.82
CA SER A 91 2.94 16.93 -23.70
C SER A 91 3.57 18.32 -23.78
N PRO A 92 4.85 18.49 -23.40
CA PRO A 92 5.53 19.80 -23.48
C PRO A 92 5.65 20.30 -24.94
N TYR A 93 5.45 19.43 -25.93
CA TYR A 93 5.42 19.83 -27.34
C TYR A 93 4.17 20.64 -27.72
N PHE A 94 3.02 20.32 -27.10
CA PHE A 94 1.74 20.98 -27.38
C PHE A 94 1.35 22.01 -26.32
N SER A 95 1.74 21.79 -25.07
CA SER A 95 1.42 22.63 -23.92
C SER A 95 2.67 23.32 -23.40
N LYS A 96 3.20 24.28 -24.16
CA LYS A 96 4.45 24.98 -23.82
C LYS A 96 4.33 25.89 -22.60
N ASP A 97 3.11 26.32 -22.31
CA ASP A 97 2.82 27.22 -21.20
C ASP A 97 2.72 26.49 -19.86
N ILE A 98 2.59 25.16 -19.87
CA ILE A 98 2.53 24.35 -18.65
C ILE A 98 3.92 23.78 -18.38
N ASP A 99 4.55 24.26 -17.32
CA ASP A 99 5.72 23.61 -16.76
C ASP A 99 5.38 22.67 -15.60
N VAL A 100 6.39 21.98 -15.08
CA VAL A 100 6.23 21.01 -13.99
C VAL A 100 5.81 21.69 -12.69
N GLU A 101 6.27 22.91 -12.44
CA GLU A 101 6.02 23.63 -11.18
C GLU A 101 4.58 24.14 -11.15
N GLU A 102 4.07 24.66 -12.26
CA GLU A 102 2.67 25.04 -12.41
C GLU A 102 1.76 23.81 -12.32
N ALA A 103 2.10 22.72 -13.01
CA ALA A 103 1.36 21.46 -12.90
C ALA A 103 1.35 20.91 -11.46
N ALA A 104 2.47 20.99 -10.76
CA ALA A 104 2.59 20.61 -9.35
C ALA A 104 1.73 21.51 -8.45
N ALA A 105 1.73 22.83 -8.69
CA ALA A 105 0.92 23.78 -7.95
C ALA A 105 -0.58 23.50 -8.14
N ILE A 106 -1.02 23.28 -9.37
CA ILE A 106 -2.42 22.95 -9.69
C ILE A 106 -2.85 21.67 -8.97
N ILE A 107 -2.05 20.61 -9.07
CA ILE A 107 -2.46 19.30 -8.54
C ILE A 107 -2.40 19.25 -7.02
N THR A 108 -1.43 19.93 -6.41
CA THR A 108 -1.29 19.99 -4.96
C THR A 108 -2.35 20.92 -4.36
N ALA A 109 -2.76 21.98 -5.06
CA ALA A 109 -3.90 22.81 -4.67
C ALA A 109 -5.24 22.06 -4.78
N ALA A 110 -5.34 21.10 -5.70
CA ALA A 110 -6.50 20.23 -5.84
C ALA A 110 -6.56 19.12 -4.77
N ALA A 111 -5.47 18.88 -4.02
CA ALA A 111 -5.50 17.99 -2.88
C ALA A 111 -6.39 18.62 -1.78
N PRO A 112 -7.42 17.92 -1.26
CA PRO A 112 -8.31 18.46 -0.25
C PRO A 112 -7.50 18.91 0.97
N ARG A 113 -7.83 20.11 1.49
CA ARG A 113 -7.36 20.55 2.80
C ARG A 113 -7.72 19.46 3.83
N PRO A 114 -6.82 19.15 4.78
CA PRO A 114 -7.14 18.21 5.83
C PRO A 114 -8.41 18.69 6.56
N PRO A 115 -9.42 17.83 6.76
CA PRO A 115 -10.56 18.15 7.60
C PRO A 115 -10.05 18.42 9.03
N PRO A 116 -10.76 19.23 9.83
CA PRO A 116 -10.40 19.43 11.23
C PRO A 116 -10.28 18.06 11.93
N PRO A 117 -9.36 17.92 12.91
CA PRO A 117 -9.10 16.63 13.56
C PRO A 117 -10.40 16.03 14.08
N CYS A 118 -10.67 14.77 13.69
CA CYS A 118 -11.79 14.02 14.24
C CYS A 118 -11.60 13.85 15.75
N PRO A 119 -12.68 13.99 16.56
CA PRO A 119 -12.60 13.65 17.97
C PRO A 119 -12.22 12.17 18.15
N PRO A 120 -11.49 11.81 19.21
CA PRO A 120 -11.06 10.44 19.44
C PRO A 120 -12.25 9.48 19.51
N PRO A 121 -12.12 8.23 19.02
CA PRO A 121 -13.18 7.25 19.11
C PRO A 121 -13.53 6.97 20.59
N PRO A 122 -14.80 6.70 20.91
CA PRO A 122 -15.18 6.30 22.27
C PRO A 122 -14.43 5.02 22.67
N PRO A 123 -14.04 4.86 23.95
CA PRO A 123 -13.36 3.67 24.42
C PRO A 123 -14.21 2.43 24.11
N THR A 124 -13.57 1.38 23.59
CA THR A 124 -14.25 0.11 23.32
C THR A 124 -14.81 -0.46 24.62
N PRO A 125 -16.06 -0.97 24.63
CA PRO A 125 -16.59 -1.63 25.80
C PRO A 125 -15.75 -2.86 26.12
N LYS A 126 -15.39 -3.03 27.40
CA LYS A 126 -14.64 -4.20 27.88
C LYS A 126 -15.33 -5.48 27.41
N PRO A 127 -14.57 -6.50 26.95
CA PRO A 127 -15.16 -7.79 26.60
C PRO A 127 -15.94 -8.34 27.80
N PRO A 128 -17.10 -8.96 27.57
CA PRO A 128 -17.88 -9.55 28.64
C PRO A 128 -17.05 -10.62 29.37
N PRO A 129 -17.25 -10.79 30.69
CA PRO A 129 -16.54 -11.82 31.45
C PRO A 129 -16.81 -13.20 30.85
N PRO A 130 -15.82 -14.11 30.88
CA PRO A 130 -15.99 -15.46 30.34
C PRO A 130 -17.17 -16.15 31.03
N HIS A 131 -17.98 -16.86 30.24
CA HIS A 131 -19.09 -17.65 30.74
C HIS A 131 -18.58 -18.70 31.75
N PRO A 132 -19.29 -18.92 32.86
CA PRO A 132 -18.93 -19.97 33.81
C PRO A 132 -18.99 -21.35 33.11
N PRO A 133 -18.12 -22.29 33.49
CA PRO A 133 -18.13 -23.63 32.91
C PRO A 133 -19.49 -24.30 33.14
N PRO A 134 -19.98 -25.11 32.19
CA PRO A 134 -21.24 -25.82 32.34
C PRO A 134 -21.20 -26.75 33.56
N PRO A 135 -22.32 -26.91 34.30
CA PRO A 135 -22.38 -27.81 35.44
C PRO A 135 -22.04 -29.25 35.00
N GLY A 136 -21.15 -29.87 35.76
CA GLY A 136 -20.57 -31.18 35.45
C GLY A 136 -21.64 -32.24 35.19
N GLY A 137 -21.64 -32.77 33.97
CA GLY A 137 -22.33 -34.00 33.63
C GLY A 137 -21.76 -35.17 34.42
N GLU A 138 -22.66 -35.99 34.94
CA GLU A 138 -22.41 -37.19 35.71
C GLU A 138 -21.40 -38.11 35.00
N LYS A 139 -20.47 -38.68 35.77
CA LYS A 139 -19.57 -39.73 35.30
C LYS A 139 -20.39 -41.01 35.05
N GLU A 140 -20.91 -41.19 33.85
CA GLU A 140 -21.40 -42.48 33.37
C GLU A 140 -20.24 -43.48 33.24
N GLY A 141 -20.55 -44.73 33.58
CA GLY A 141 -19.60 -45.81 33.92
C GLY A 141 -18.49 -46.09 32.91
N GLN A 142 -17.27 -46.20 33.43
CA GLN A 142 -16.20 -46.95 32.77
C GLN A 142 -16.58 -48.44 32.69
N PRO A 143 -16.48 -49.10 31.53
CA PRO A 143 -16.61 -50.55 31.47
C PRO A 143 -15.37 -51.20 32.09
N ARG A 144 -15.61 -52.08 33.09
CA ARG A 144 -14.58 -52.89 33.77
C ARG A 144 -13.76 -53.67 32.75
N ARG A 145 -12.44 -53.43 32.70
CA ARG A 145 -11.47 -54.32 32.04
C ARG A 145 -11.57 -55.71 32.66
N LYS A 146 -12.06 -56.69 31.90
CA LYS A 146 -11.99 -58.12 32.26
C LYS A 146 -10.55 -58.59 32.12
N ASN A 147 -9.96 -59.01 33.24
CA ASN A 147 -8.68 -59.71 33.27
C ASN A 147 -8.86 -61.20 32.95
N ILE A 148 -8.16 -61.66 31.90
CA ILE A 148 -7.42 -62.93 31.79
C ILE A 148 -8.23 -64.25 31.64
N ARG A 149 -8.12 -64.90 30.47
CA ARG A 149 -7.29 -66.11 30.20
C ARG A 149 -7.28 -66.43 28.68
N PRO A 150 -6.16 -66.84 28.08
CA PRO A 150 -6.14 -67.39 26.72
C PRO A 150 -6.47 -68.90 26.73
N PRO A 151 -7.20 -69.43 25.72
CA PRO A 151 -7.28 -70.86 25.46
C PRO A 151 -6.08 -71.36 24.61
N PRO A 152 -5.74 -72.66 24.67
CA PRO A 152 -4.49 -73.22 24.14
C PRO A 152 -4.49 -73.41 22.62
N HIS A 153 -3.27 -73.57 22.09
CA HIS A 153 -2.91 -73.85 20.71
C HIS A 153 -3.53 -75.14 20.15
N GLU A 154 -4.05 -75.07 18.91
CA GLU A 154 -3.86 -76.02 17.80
C GLU A 154 -4.35 -75.40 16.48
#